data_AF-A0A380P693-F1
#
_entry.id   AF-A0A380P693-F1
#
_cell.length_a   1.000
_cell.length_b   1.000
_cell.length_c   1.000
_cell.angle_alpha   90.00
_cell.angle_beta   90.00
_cell.angle_gamma   90.00
#
_symmetry.space_group_name_H-M   'P 1'
#
loop_
_entity.id
_entity.type
_entity.pdbx_description
1 polymer ?
#
loop_
_entity_poly.entity_id
_entity_poly.type
_entity_poly.pdbx_seq_one_letter_code
_entity_poly.pdbx_strand_id
1 'polypeptide(L)'
;MWVLTPQLWEDLLTEYGFRVEAIDLFPHPDKNVTVNQQLLRARRLPDRSARVSSIEAPCADRLRAQLIDHLVETGCVRTPRVEEAIRTVPRHLFLPNAPLVKAYGNAPVDTKFDGSGRSISCASQPDIVAMVLEQLDVQPGQKILELGAGTGFNAGVLGYLVGEKGHVTTIDVDQDIVAGARSGLAAAGIHNVDVILGDGALGHAPNAPYDRIEATVGAHGVPHAWLDQLAPGGRLLTPLRLRGSVSRSISFENQDGAWRSVGSQMNTFMPLRKGIAHDPRVFVPLDPDHTVTLITNGDQKVNADALSDIFRQPHTEAWTDVTFRGPESAEYLELWLACAMPNGLSRMPATNEAIEKGLVTAPYPSSTAVFEGGTLTYLTRRPYAKKAPDGATLYEFGVIGHGPDAEALASDVADQVRTWNQGFRALDVGVDIQPLDATPLAPKPGRFTFDNR
;
A
#
# COMPACT_ATOMS: atom_id res chain seq x y z
N MET A 1 -22.21 4.48 34.50
CA MET A 1 -23.06 3.35 34.94
C MET A 1 -24.17 3.13 33.91
N TRP A 2 -23.90 2.35 32.87
CA TRP A 2 -24.91 1.91 31.91
C TRP A 2 -25.25 0.47 32.24
N VAL A 3 -26.33 0.28 33.00
CA VAL A 3 -26.89 -1.03 33.32
C VAL A 3 -28.26 -1.03 32.67
N LEU A 4 -28.50 -1.93 31.72
CA LEU A 4 -29.84 -2.05 31.13
C LEU A 4 -30.79 -2.44 32.26
N THR A 5 -31.95 -1.77 32.31
CA THR A 5 -32.93 -2.06 33.35
C THR A 5 -33.42 -3.50 33.22
N PRO A 6 -33.77 -4.18 34.32
CA PRO A 6 -34.28 -5.56 34.29
C PRO A 6 -35.44 -5.75 33.30
N GLN A 7 -36.30 -4.73 33.18
CA GLN A 7 -37.42 -4.71 32.24
C GLN A 7 -36.96 -4.82 30.78
N LEU A 8 -35.86 -4.15 30.42
CA LEU A 8 -35.35 -4.17 29.05
C LEU A 8 -34.81 -5.55 28.67
N TRP A 9 -34.22 -6.27 29.63
CA TRP A 9 -33.78 -7.65 29.42
C TRP A 9 -34.95 -8.63 29.31
N GLU A 10 -35.98 -8.45 30.14
CA GLU A 10 -37.22 -9.23 30.03
C GLU A 10 -37.88 -9.03 28.66
N ASP A 11 -38.03 -7.78 28.21
CA ASP A 11 -38.65 -7.46 26.92
C ASP A 11 -37.84 -8.06 25.75
N LEU A 12 -36.52 -7.87 25.77
CA LEU A 12 -35.62 -8.35 24.73
C LEU A 12 -35.60 -9.88 24.69
N LEU A 13 -35.41 -10.57 25.82
CA LEU A 13 -35.31 -12.03 25.84
C LEU A 13 -36.67 -12.71 25.61
N THR A 14 -37.78 -12.08 26.01
CA THR A 14 -39.13 -12.58 25.73
C THR A 14 -39.44 -12.57 24.23
N GLU A 15 -38.92 -11.58 23.48
CA GLU A 15 -38.98 -11.56 22.01
C GLU A 15 -38.28 -12.78 21.39
N TYR A 16 -37.17 -13.22 21.97
CA TYR A 16 -36.40 -14.40 21.52
C TYR A 16 -36.87 -15.73 22.14
N GLY A 17 -37.99 -15.75 22.88
CA GLY A 17 -38.58 -16.97 23.43
C GLY A 17 -37.96 -17.45 24.75
N PHE A 18 -37.31 -16.56 25.50
CA PHE A 18 -36.76 -16.82 26.81
C PHE A 18 -37.46 -15.96 27.87
N ARG A 19 -37.64 -16.51 29.08
CA ARG A 19 -38.08 -15.77 30.25
C ARG A 19 -36.91 -15.58 31.19
N VAL A 20 -36.60 -14.33 31.56
CA VAL A 20 -35.58 -14.04 32.57
C VAL A 20 -36.05 -14.56 33.92
N GLU A 21 -35.19 -15.32 34.60
CA GLU A 21 -35.44 -15.86 35.95
C GLU A 21 -34.66 -15.08 37.00
N ALA A 22 -33.44 -14.61 36.67
CA ALA A 22 -32.63 -13.79 37.56
C ALA A 22 -31.63 -12.92 36.77
N ILE A 23 -31.26 -11.78 37.34
CA ILE A 23 -30.19 -10.90 36.87
C ILE A 23 -29.26 -10.63 38.04
N ASP A 24 -28.05 -11.18 37.97
CA ASP A 24 -27.01 -10.97 38.97
C ASP A 24 -26.08 -9.83 38.50
N LEU A 25 -25.82 -8.84 39.36
CA LEU A 25 -24.90 -7.73 39.07
C LEU A 25 -23.53 -8.00 39.69
N PHE A 26 -22.48 -7.92 38.87
CA PHE A 26 -21.10 -8.08 39.30
C PHE A 26 -20.31 -6.79 39.07
N PRO A 27 -19.44 -6.38 40.00
CA PRO A 27 -18.49 -5.31 39.71
C PRO A 27 -17.53 -5.77 38.60
N HIS A 28 -17.15 -4.86 37.71
CA HIS A 28 -16.17 -5.15 36.66
C HIS A 28 -14.83 -5.56 37.29
N PRO A 29 -14.10 -6.56 36.74
CA PRO A 29 -12.82 -7.01 37.29
C PRO A 29 -11.73 -5.93 37.25
N ASP A 30 -11.84 -4.96 36.33
CA ASP A 30 -11.07 -3.73 36.32
C ASP A 30 -11.72 -2.67 37.24
N LYS A 31 -11.01 -2.30 38.32
CA LYS A 31 -11.47 -1.34 39.33
C LYS A 31 -11.59 0.10 38.82
N ASN A 32 -11.04 0.41 37.65
CA ASN A 32 -11.14 1.74 37.03
C ASN A 32 -12.40 1.92 36.18
N VAL A 33 -13.19 0.84 35.99
CA VAL A 33 -14.42 0.86 35.20
C VAL A 33 -15.64 1.02 36.11
N THR A 34 -16.42 2.08 35.90
CA THR A 34 -17.66 2.40 36.67
C THR A 34 -18.91 1.69 36.15
N VAL A 35 -18.76 0.50 35.58
CA VAL A 35 -19.84 -0.29 34.97
C VAL A 35 -19.95 -1.63 35.68
N ASN A 36 -21.16 -2.05 36.03
CA ASN A 36 -21.41 -3.39 36.56
C ASN A 36 -21.73 -4.35 35.42
N GLN A 37 -21.15 -5.56 35.43
CA GLN A 37 -21.52 -6.66 34.54
C GLN A 37 -22.85 -7.28 34.98
N GLN A 38 -23.70 -7.69 34.04
CA GLN A 38 -24.96 -8.40 34.31
C GLN A 38 -24.85 -9.85 33.84
N LEU A 39 -25.06 -10.81 34.74
CA LEU A 39 -25.26 -12.21 34.38
C LEU A 39 -26.77 -12.50 34.39
N LEU A 40 -27.30 -12.90 33.24
CA LEU A 40 -28.71 -13.25 33.10
C LEU A 40 -28.89 -14.77 33.16
N ARG A 41 -29.77 -15.23 34.04
CA ARG A 41 -30.31 -16.59 33.98
C ARG A 41 -31.69 -16.51 33.38
N ALA A 42 -31.90 -17.21 32.28
CA ALA A 42 -33.17 -17.23 31.58
C ALA A 42 -33.54 -18.66 31.16
N ARG A 43 -34.84 -18.96 31.22
CA ARG A 43 -35.41 -20.25 30.84
C ARG A 43 -36.13 -20.12 29.51
N ARG A 44 -35.92 -21.10 28.63
CA ARG A 44 -36.59 -21.17 27.33
C ARG A 44 -38.08 -21.51 27.51
N LEU A 45 -38.95 -20.76 26.82
CA LEU A 45 -40.39 -21.02 26.79
C LEU A 45 -40.70 -22.11 25.74
N PRO A 46 -41.53 -23.11 26.07
CA PRO A 46 -41.75 -24.29 25.22
C PRO A 46 -42.54 -24.01 23.93
N ASP A 47 -43.36 -22.96 23.88
CA ASP A 47 -44.33 -22.70 22.79
C ASP A 47 -43.95 -21.54 21.84
N ARG A 48 -42.70 -21.05 21.88
CA ARG A 48 -42.20 -20.09 20.89
C ARG A 48 -41.04 -20.70 20.10
N SER A 49 -41.25 -20.89 18.80
CA SER A 49 -40.14 -21.08 17.86
C SER A 49 -39.26 -19.85 17.98
N ALA A 50 -38.05 -20.02 18.50
CA ALA A 50 -37.07 -18.95 18.53
C ALA A 50 -36.95 -18.39 17.10
N ARG A 51 -37.10 -17.07 16.93
CA ARG A 51 -36.44 -16.39 15.81
C ARG A 51 -34.95 -16.50 16.08
N VAL A 52 -34.40 -17.66 15.82
CA VAL A 52 -32.98 -17.80 15.55
C VAL A 52 -32.84 -17.08 14.21
N SER A 53 -32.53 -15.78 14.22
CA SER A 53 -31.66 -15.32 13.14
C SER A 53 -30.40 -16.14 13.34
N SER A 54 -30.27 -17.22 12.57
CA SER A 54 -28.97 -17.83 12.42
C SER A 54 -28.08 -16.67 12.03
N ILE A 55 -27.12 -16.32 12.88
CA ILE A 55 -25.91 -15.68 12.37
C ILE A 55 -25.31 -16.80 11.52
N GLU A 56 -25.78 -16.92 10.28
CA GLU A 56 -25.21 -17.83 9.31
C GLU A 56 -23.73 -17.48 9.26
N ALA A 57 -22.89 -18.49 9.47
CA ALA A 57 -21.45 -18.33 9.27
C ALA A 57 -21.26 -17.65 7.90
N PRO A 58 -20.47 -16.57 7.80
CA PRO A 58 -20.35 -15.83 6.55
C PRO A 58 -19.92 -16.78 5.43
N CYS A 59 -20.79 -17.00 4.43
CA CYS A 59 -20.41 -17.79 3.27
C CYS A 59 -19.46 -16.98 2.39
N ALA A 60 -18.56 -17.66 1.67
CA ALA A 60 -17.57 -17.02 0.82
C ALA A 60 -18.20 -16.09 -0.22
N ASP A 61 -19.36 -16.46 -0.76
CA ASP A 61 -20.08 -15.67 -1.76
C ASP A 61 -20.57 -14.33 -1.21
N ARG A 62 -21.12 -14.33 0.00
CA ARG A 62 -21.60 -13.11 0.66
C ARG A 62 -20.45 -12.15 0.95
N LEU A 63 -19.35 -12.66 1.52
CA LEU A 63 -18.18 -11.84 1.83
C LEU A 63 -17.53 -11.28 0.56
N ARG A 64 -17.46 -12.10 -0.50
CA ARG A 64 -16.99 -11.68 -1.81
C ARG A 64 -17.84 -10.54 -2.38
N ALA A 65 -19.17 -10.70 -2.36
CA ALA A 65 -20.09 -9.67 -2.84
C ALA A 65 -19.91 -8.37 -2.06
N GLN A 66 -19.92 -8.42 -0.73
CA GLN A 66 -19.75 -7.25 0.13
C GLN A 66 -18.44 -6.50 -0.12
N LEU A 67 -17.33 -7.24 -0.27
CA LEU A 67 -16.04 -6.63 -0.59
C LEU A 67 -16.11 -5.88 -1.92
N ILE A 68 -16.67 -6.51 -2.95
CA ILE A 68 -16.65 -5.94 -4.31
C ILE A 68 -17.62 -4.80 -4.43
N ASP A 69 -18.80 -4.89 -3.80
CA ASP A 69 -19.76 -3.78 -3.72
C ASP A 69 -19.06 -2.56 -3.10
N HIS A 70 -18.31 -2.74 -2.02
CA HIS A 70 -17.52 -1.68 -1.40
C HIS A 70 -16.46 -1.10 -2.37
N LEU A 71 -15.72 -1.95 -3.11
CA LEU A 71 -14.72 -1.49 -4.08
C LEU A 71 -15.32 -0.71 -5.26
N VAL A 72 -16.55 -1.04 -5.66
CA VAL A 72 -17.29 -0.30 -6.69
C VAL A 72 -17.80 1.03 -6.13
N GLU A 73 -18.40 1.03 -4.94
CA GLU A 73 -18.91 2.23 -4.27
C GLU A 73 -17.82 3.29 -4.02
N THR A 74 -16.60 2.85 -3.70
CA THR A 74 -15.44 3.75 -3.49
C THR A 74 -14.72 4.14 -4.79
N GLY A 75 -15.14 3.58 -5.93
CA GLY A 75 -14.55 3.88 -7.24
C GLY A 75 -13.20 3.21 -7.50
N CYS A 76 -12.79 2.24 -6.68
CA CYS A 76 -11.59 1.43 -6.92
C CYS A 76 -11.77 0.48 -8.11
N VAL A 77 -12.96 -0.09 -8.26
CA VAL A 77 -13.40 -0.85 -9.44
C VAL A 77 -14.34 0.02 -10.26
N ARG A 78 -14.04 0.20 -11.54
CA ARG A 78 -14.73 1.16 -12.42
C ARG A 78 -15.19 0.52 -13.72
N THR A 79 -14.47 -0.49 -14.19
CA THR A 79 -14.73 -1.18 -15.45
C THR A 79 -15.58 -2.43 -15.21
N PRO A 80 -16.74 -2.59 -15.87
CA PRO A 80 -17.63 -3.73 -15.65
C PRO A 80 -16.97 -5.11 -15.80
N ARG A 81 -16.04 -5.26 -16.75
CA ARG A 81 -15.28 -6.51 -16.94
C ARG A 81 -14.32 -6.81 -15.78
N VAL A 82 -13.72 -5.78 -15.17
CA VAL A 82 -12.86 -5.94 -13.98
C VAL A 82 -13.72 -6.36 -12.79
N GLU A 83 -14.88 -5.73 -12.61
CA GLU A 83 -15.84 -6.13 -11.58
C GLU A 83 -16.27 -7.60 -11.73
N GLU A 84 -16.70 -8.00 -12.93
CA GLU A 84 -17.12 -9.37 -13.22
C GLU A 84 -15.99 -10.39 -12.95
N ALA A 85 -14.75 -10.06 -13.32
CA ALA A 85 -13.61 -10.92 -13.08
C ALA A 85 -13.34 -11.15 -11.58
N ILE A 86 -13.32 -10.07 -10.79
CA ILE A 86 -13.09 -10.16 -9.34
C ILE A 86 -14.28 -10.84 -8.63
N ARG A 87 -15.52 -10.65 -9.13
CA ARG A 87 -16.69 -11.39 -8.64
C ARG A 87 -16.62 -12.87 -8.96
N THR A 88 -16.03 -13.25 -10.09
CA THR A 88 -15.99 -14.64 -10.53
C THR A 88 -14.89 -15.43 -9.84
N VAL A 89 -13.67 -14.89 -9.79
CA VAL A 89 -12.50 -15.61 -9.27
C VAL A 89 -12.54 -15.68 -7.74
N PRO A 90 -12.64 -16.89 -7.13
CA PRO A 90 -12.86 -17.03 -5.70
C PRO A 90 -11.54 -16.87 -4.93
N ARG A 91 -11.25 -15.65 -4.44
CA ARG A 91 -10.01 -15.29 -3.72
C ARG A 91 -9.62 -16.25 -2.60
N HIS A 92 -10.59 -16.81 -1.87
CA HIS A 92 -10.35 -17.76 -0.79
C HIS A 92 -9.69 -19.07 -1.22
N LEU A 93 -9.83 -19.51 -2.48
CA LEU A 93 -9.14 -20.71 -2.99
C LEU A 93 -7.62 -20.52 -3.09
N PHE A 94 -7.17 -19.26 -3.21
CA PHE A 94 -5.76 -18.89 -3.27
C PHE A 94 -5.17 -18.59 -1.88
N LEU A 95 -5.99 -18.66 -0.83
CA LEU A 95 -5.63 -18.39 0.57
C LEU A 95 -6.15 -19.51 1.48
N PRO A 96 -5.77 -20.79 1.26
CA PRO A 96 -6.37 -21.94 1.94
C PRO A 96 -6.20 -21.93 3.47
N ASN A 97 -5.18 -21.22 3.98
CA ASN A 97 -4.88 -21.12 5.40
C ASN A 97 -5.45 -19.85 6.07
N ALA A 98 -6.16 -18.99 5.32
CA ALA A 98 -6.76 -17.79 5.86
C ALA A 98 -8.25 -17.99 6.16
N PRO A 99 -8.75 -17.50 7.31
CA PRO A 99 -10.19 -17.40 7.54
C PRO A 99 -10.87 -16.58 6.43
N LEU A 100 -12.10 -16.94 6.03
CA LEU A 100 -12.82 -16.25 4.95
C LEU A 100 -12.94 -14.74 5.17
N VAL A 101 -13.20 -14.32 6.41
CA VAL A 101 -13.28 -12.90 6.79
C VAL A 101 -11.97 -12.15 6.55
N LYS A 102 -10.82 -12.84 6.68
CA LYS A 102 -9.51 -12.27 6.36
C LYS A 102 -9.25 -12.29 4.85
N ALA A 103 -9.63 -13.36 4.17
CA ALA A 103 -9.46 -13.49 2.72
C ALA A 103 -10.23 -12.42 1.94
N TYR A 104 -11.40 -12.02 2.44
CA TYR A 104 -12.26 -10.98 1.86
C TYR A 104 -12.27 -9.65 2.63
N GLY A 105 -11.33 -9.46 3.56
CA GLY A 105 -11.06 -8.14 4.10
C GLY A 105 -10.29 -7.29 3.09
N ASN A 106 -10.54 -5.98 3.05
CA ASN A 106 -9.74 -5.06 2.23
C ASN A 106 -8.40 -4.75 2.93
N ALA A 107 -7.57 -5.78 3.09
CA ALA A 107 -6.24 -5.70 3.67
C ALA A 107 -5.33 -6.76 3.02
N PRO A 108 -4.00 -6.56 3.00
CA PRO A 108 -3.08 -7.60 2.55
C PRO A 108 -3.11 -8.81 3.50
N VAL A 109 -2.84 -9.99 2.95
CA VAL A 109 -2.73 -11.24 3.73
C VAL A 109 -1.33 -11.80 3.54
N ASP A 110 -0.50 -11.73 4.59
CA ASP A 110 0.83 -12.33 4.58
C ASP A 110 0.73 -13.86 4.43
N THR A 111 1.60 -14.41 3.59
CA THR A 111 1.60 -15.83 3.19
C THR A 111 2.93 -16.52 3.44
N LYS A 112 4.04 -15.76 3.50
CA LYS A 112 5.38 -16.31 3.74
C LYS A 112 6.24 -15.31 4.49
N PHE A 113 7.05 -15.81 5.42
CA PHE A 113 7.96 -15.02 6.25
C PHE A 113 9.39 -15.53 6.11
N ASP A 114 10.38 -14.63 6.26
CA ASP A 114 11.79 -15.01 6.36
C ASP A 114 12.16 -15.44 7.80
N GLY A 115 13.43 -15.84 8.01
CA GLY A 115 13.91 -16.29 9.32
C GLY A 115 13.88 -15.23 10.42
N SER A 116 13.70 -13.95 10.07
CA SER A 116 13.52 -12.85 11.04
C SER A 116 12.05 -12.58 11.38
N GLY A 117 11.12 -13.32 10.76
CA GLY A 117 9.68 -13.11 10.93
C GLY A 117 9.11 -11.98 10.05
N ARG A 118 9.90 -11.43 9.12
CA ARG A 118 9.43 -10.41 8.18
C ARG A 118 8.68 -11.06 7.01
N SER A 119 7.54 -10.49 6.63
CA SER A 119 6.77 -10.96 5.47
C SER A 119 7.56 -10.76 4.17
N ILE A 120 7.65 -11.83 3.39
CA ILE A 120 8.36 -11.88 2.10
C ILE A 120 7.44 -12.29 0.94
N SER A 121 6.17 -12.59 1.22
CA SER A 121 5.11 -12.79 0.25
C SER A 121 3.76 -12.52 0.90
N CYS A 122 2.88 -11.82 0.20
CA CYS A 122 1.50 -11.60 0.61
C CYS A 122 0.55 -11.66 -0.59
N ALA A 123 -0.73 -11.96 -0.32
CA ALA A 123 -1.79 -11.58 -1.24
C ALA A 123 -2.07 -10.09 -1.08
N SER A 124 -1.91 -9.34 -2.16
CA SER A 124 -2.16 -7.89 -2.21
C SER A 124 -3.56 -7.51 -1.75
N GLN A 125 -3.67 -6.31 -1.19
CA GLN A 125 -4.95 -5.71 -0.80
C GLN A 125 -5.91 -5.64 -2.02
N PRO A 126 -7.19 -6.01 -1.87
CA PRO A 126 -8.15 -6.02 -2.99
C PRO A 126 -8.29 -4.72 -3.77
N ASP A 127 -8.27 -3.54 -3.13
CA ASP A 127 -8.30 -2.26 -3.85
C ASP A 127 -7.05 -2.01 -4.70
N ILE A 128 -5.87 -2.42 -4.23
CA ILE A 128 -4.62 -2.37 -5.00
C ILE A 128 -4.71 -3.30 -6.20
N VAL A 129 -5.27 -4.51 -6.04
CA VAL A 129 -5.53 -5.43 -7.15
C VAL A 129 -6.46 -4.78 -8.19
N ALA A 130 -7.58 -4.20 -7.75
CA ALA A 130 -8.47 -3.48 -8.66
C ALA A 130 -7.76 -2.32 -9.38
N MET A 131 -7.01 -1.50 -8.65
CA MET A 131 -6.26 -0.37 -9.19
C MET A 131 -5.24 -0.81 -10.27
N VAL A 132 -4.48 -1.89 -10.05
CA VAL A 132 -3.50 -2.37 -11.06
C VAL A 132 -4.18 -2.95 -12.29
N LEU A 133 -5.28 -3.70 -12.12
CA LEU A 133 -6.05 -4.24 -13.25
C LEU A 133 -6.65 -3.12 -14.12
N GLU A 134 -7.17 -2.08 -13.49
CA GLU A 134 -7.69 -0.89 -14.18
C GLU A 134 -6.58 -0.11 -14.91
N GLN A 135 -5.35 -0.07 -14.37
CA GLN A 135 -4.21 0.56 -15.05
C GLN A 135 -3.67 -0.29 -16.21
N LEU A 136 -3.69 -1.61 -16.07
CA LEU A 136 -3.16 -2.54 -17.09
C LEU A 136 -4.03 -2.55 -18.35
N ASP A 137 -5.34 -2.30 -18.22
CA ASP A 137 -6.30 -2.22 -19.33
C ASP A 137 -6.27 -3.49 -20.22
N VAL A 138 -6.66 -4.59 -19.59
CA VAL A 138 -6.64 -5.93 -20.19
C VAL A 138 -7.80 -6.15 -21.17
N GLN A 139 -7.47 -6.60 -22.36
CA GLN A 139 -8.41 -6.91 -23.44
C GLN A 139 -8.52 -8.42 -23.68
N PRO A 140 -9.68 -8.93 -24.15
CA PRO A 140 -9.83 -10.34 -24.48
C PRO A 140 -8.83 -10.76 -25.57
N GLY A 141 -8.30 -11.99 -25.47
CA GLY A 141 -7.34 -12.55 -26.41
C GLY A 141 -5.90 -12.11 -26.20
N GLN A 142 -5.63 -11.20 -25.26
CA GLN A 142 -4.26 -10.74 -24.99
C GLN A 142 -3.39 -11.81 -24.34
N LYS A 143 -2.09 -11.69 -24.58
CA LYS A 143 -1.03 -12.42 -23.90
C LYS A 143 -0.39 -11.55 -22.83
N ILE A 144 -0.43 -12.01 -21.59
CA ILE A 144 0.04 -11.25 -20.43
C ILE A 144 1.21 -11.94 -19.77
N LEU A 145 2.22 -11.15 -19.34
CA LEU A 145 3.23 -11.58 -18.40
C LEU A 145 3.00 -10.91 -17.05
N GLU A 146 2.82 -11.70 -15.99
CA GLU A 146 2.83 -11.25 -14.60
C GLU A 146 4.16 -11.62 -13.93
N LEU A 147 4.76 -10.67 -13.22
CA LEU A 147 6.02 -10.84 -12.50
C LEU A 147 5.76 -10.75 -10.99
N GLY A 148 5.79 -11.91 -10.32
CA GLY A 148 5.40 -12.08 -8.93
C GLY A 148 4.07 -12.84 -8.80
N ALA A 149 4.09 -14.15 -9.10
CA ALA A 149 2.88 -14.96 -9.05
C ALA A 149 2.20 -14.94 -7.67
N GLY A 150 2.99 -14.92 -6.59
CA GLY A 150 2.47 -14.89 -5.23
C GLY A 150 1.45 -16.01 -5.01
N THR A 151 0.23 -15.67 -4.57
CA THR A 151 -0.80 -16.69 -4.37
C THR A 151 -1.41 -17.25 -5.66
N GLY A 152 -1.18 -16.63 -6.81
CA GLY A 152 -1.81 -16.94 -8.09
C GLY A 152 -3.20 -16.33 -8.29
N PHE A 153 -3.72 -15.60 -7.30
CA PHE A 153 -5.06 -14.99 -7.39
C PHE A 153 -5.15 -13.97 -8.54
N ASN A 154 -4.18 -13.06 -8.62
CA ASN A 154 -4.17 -12.02 -9.64
C ASN A 154 -3.97 -12.61 -11.04
N ALA A 155 -3.04 -13.57 -11.21
CA ALA A 155 -2.93 -14.41 -12.41
C ALA A 155 -4.27 -15.03 -12.84
N GLY A 156 -5.05 -15.54 -11.89
CA GLY A 156 -6.39 -16.10 -12.15
C GLY A 156 -7.39 -15.06 -12.65
N VAL A 157 -7.38 -13.86 -12.05
CA VAL A 157 -8.21 -12.72 -12.51
C VAL A 157 -7.81 -12.28 -13.91
N LEU A 158 -6.52 -12.18 -14.20
CA LEU A 158 -6.01 -11.93 -15.55
C LEU A 158 -6.46 -13.01 -16.54
N GLY A 159 -6.37 -14.29 -16.16
CA GLY A 159 -6.79 -15.43 -16.97
C GLY A 159 -8.27 -15.35 -17.35
N TYR A 160 -9.13 -14.92 -16.41
CA TYR A 160 -10.53 -14.64 -16.69
C TYR A 160 -10.69 -13.46 -17.67
N LEU A 161 -9.98 -12.35 -17.44
CA LEU A 161 -10.09 -11.14 -18.26
C LEU A 161 -9.67 -11.38 -19.71
N VAL A 162 -8.59 -12.11 -19.96
CA VAL A 162 -8.15 -12.40 -21.34
C VAL A 162 -9.02 -13.45 -22.02
N GLY A 163 -9.74 -14.27 -21.25
CA GLY A 163 -10.63 -15.31 -21.75
C GLY A 163 -9.91 -16.46 -22.47
N GLU A 164 -10.69 -17.38 -23.05
CA GLU A 164 -10.19 -18.64 -23.63
C GLU A 164 -9.17 -18.47 -24.76
N LYS A 165 -9.21 -17.33 -25.47
CA LYS A 165 -8.29 -17.03 -26.58
C LYS A 165 -7.01 -16.32 -26.13
N GLY A 166 -6.96 -15.85 -24.90
CA GLY A 166 -5.79 -15.21 -24.33
C GLY A 166 -5.06 -16.14 -23.38
N HIS A 167 -3.88 -15.70 -22.94
CA HIS A 167 -2.98 -16.53 -22.13
C HIS A 167 -2.20 -15.69 -21.15
N VAL A 168 -2.03 -16.19 -19.92
CA VAL A 168 -1.21 -15.53 -18.90
C VAL A 168 0.00 -16.40 -18.60
N THR A 169 1.19 -15.82 -18.64
CA THR A 169 2.39 -16.37 -18.02
C THR A 169 2.62 -15.63 -16.72
N THR A 170 2.78 -16.33 -15.60
CA THR A 170 3.13 -15.72 -14.31
C THR A 170 4.40 -16.36 -13.76
N ILE A 171 5.30 -15.56 -13.20
CA ILE A 171 6.62 -16.01 -12.72
C ILE A 171 6.77 -15.74 -11.22
N ASP A 172 7.34 -16.69 -10.48
CA ASP A 172 7.83 -16.46 -9.12
C ASP A 172 9.19 -17.14 -8.90
N VAL A 173 9.98 -16.62 -7.95
CA VAL A 173 11.35 -17.09 -7.66
C VAL A 173 11.37 -18.27 -6.70
N ASP A 174 10.30 -18.44 -5.93
CA ASP A 174 10.22 -19.40 -4.83
C ASP A 174 9.35 -20.61 -5.23
N GLN A 175 9.93 -21.82 -5.17
CA GLN A 175 9.27 -23.06 -5.62
C GLN A 175 7.96 -23.38 -4.88
N ASP A 176 7.90 -23.11 -3.58
CA ASP A 176 6.70 -23.30 -2.75
C ASP A 176 5.57 -22.34 -3.15
N ILE A 177 5.92 -21.10 -3.53
CA ILE A 177 4.97 -20.10 -4.03
C ILE A 177 4.41 -20.56 -5.38
N VAL A 178 5.26 -21.00 -6.31
CA VAL A 178 4.86 -21.57 -7.61
C VAL A 178 3.91 -22.76 -7.43
N ALA A 179 4.20 -23.67 -6.50
CA ALA A 179 3.34 -24.82 -6.23
C ALA A 179 1.97 -24.38 -5.67
N GLY A 180 1.94 -23.40 -4.76
CA GLY A 180 0.73 -22.81 -4.21
C GLY A 180 -0.15 -22.16 -5.28
N ALA A 181 0.43 -21.32 -6.13
CA ALA A 181 -0.27 -20.66 -7.23
C ALA A 181 -0.89 -21.67 -8.20
N ARG A 182 -0.15 -22.71 -8.61
CA ARG A 182 -0.68 -23.80 -9.46
C ARG A 182 -1.88 -24.50 -8.81
N SER A 183 -1.81 -24.72 -7.51
CA SER A 183 -2.88 -25.39 -6.76
C SER A 183 -4.13 -24.52 -6.68
N GLY A 184 -3.98 -23.22 -6.43
CA GLY A 184 -5.08 -22.25 -6.43
C GLY A 184 -5.76 -22.13 -7.79
N LEU A 185 -4.98 -22.02 -8.87
CA LEU A 185 -5.51 -21.95 -10.24
C LEU A 185 -6.27 -23.23 -10.63
N ALA A 186 -5.72 -24.41 -10.30
CA ALA A 186 -6.39 -25.68 -10.54
C ALA A 186 -7.70 -25.80 -9.75
N ALA A 187 -7.71 -25.39 -8.48
CA ALA A 187 -8.92 -25.37 -7.64
C ALA A 187 -9.98 -24.39 -8.18
N ALA A 188 -9.56 -23.29 -8.80
CA ALA A 188 -10.44 -22.34 -9.45
C ALA A 188 -10.89 -22.75 -10.87
N GLY A 189 -10.40 -23.87 -11.42
CA GLY A 189 -10.73 -24.33 -12.77
C GLY A 189 -10.14 -23.45 -13.89
N ILE A 190 -9.03 -22.75 -13.61
CA ILE A 190 -8.39 -21.83 -14.55
C ILE A 190 -7.24 -22.57 -15.25
N HIS A 191 -7.29 -22.60 -16.58
CA HIS A 191 -6.38 -23.44 -17.39
C HIS A 191 -5.54 -22.67 -18.40
N ASN A 192 -5.80 -21.38 -18.61
CA ASN A 192 -5.07 -20.50 -19.52
C ASN A 192 -3.98 -19.66 -18.82
N VAL A 193 -3.44 -20.18 -17.71
CA VAL A 193 -2.41 -19.52 -16.89
C VAL A 193 -1.27 -20.51 -16.64
N ASP A 194 -0.07 -20.18 -17.14
CA ASP A 194 1.16 -20.91 -16.87
C ASP A 194 1.92 -20.27 -15.71
N VAL A 195 2.25 -21.07 -14.68
CA VAL A 195 3.08 -20.62 -13.55
C VAL A 195 4.51 -21.13 -13.72
N ILE A 196 5.47 -20.23 -13.82
CA ILE A 196 6.88 -20.50 -14.09
C ILE A 196 7.72 -20.22 -12.84
N LEU A 197 8.67 -21.12 -12.54
CA LEU A 197 9.72 -20.88 -11.57
C LEU A 197 10.88 -20.17 -12.26
N GLY A 198 11.20 -18.95 -11.86
CA GLY A 198 12.26 -18.16 -12.49
C GLY A 198 12.45 -16.78 -11.89
N ASP A 199 13.49 -16.07 -12.35
CA ASP A 199 13.73 -14.68 -11.99
C ASP A 199 12.86 -13.76 -12.87
N GLY A 200 11.86 -13.12 -12.26
CA GLY A 200 10.97 -12.19 -12.94
C GLY A 200 11.68 -10.97 -13.55
N ALA A 201 12.86 -10.58 -13.05
CA ALA A 201 13.63 -9.49 -13.66
C ALA A 201 14.09 -9.81 -15.10
N LEU A 202 14.16 -11.09 -15.46
CA LEU A 202 14.52 -11.56 -16.81
C LEU A 202 13.29 -11.76 -17.73
N GLY A 203 12.08 -11.60 -17.20
CA GLY A 203 10.84 -11.93 -17.89
C GLY A 203 10.77 -13.41 -18.29
N HIS A 204 10.02 -13.71 -19.36
CA HIS A 204 9.94 -15.05 -19.93
C HIS A 204 9.91 -15.00 -21.47
N ALA A 205 11.09 -14.81 -22.06
CA ALA A 205 11.29 -14.71 -23.50
C ALA A 205 10.65 -15.84 -24.34
N PRO A 206 10.58 -17.12 -23.91
CA PRO A 206 9.93 -18.18 -24.71
C PRO A 206 8.48 -17.89 -25.08
N ASN A 207 7.77 -17.10 -24.28
CA ASN A 207 6.40 -16.66 -24.53
C ASN A 207 6.35 -15.16 -24.89
N ALA A 208 7.43 -14.51 -25.27
CA ALA A 208 7.33 -13.19 -25.90
C ALA A 208 6.78 -13.31 -27.35
N PRO A 209 6.25 -12.23 -27.95
CA PRO A 209 5.97 -10.94 -27.33
C PRO A 209 4.66 -10.95 -26.52
N TYR A 210 4.55 -10.05 -25.55
CA TYR A 210 3.37 -9.87 -24.69
C TYR A 210 2.63 -8.57 -25.01
N ASP A 211 1.30 -8.61 -25.00
CA ASP A 211 0.47 -7.39 -25.15
C ASP A 211 0.51 -6.53 -23.88
N ARG A 212 0.67 -7.18 -22.73
CA ARG A 212 0.76 -6.56 -21.41
C ARG A 212 1.82 -7.25 -20.58
N ILE A 213 2.59 -6.45 -19.84
CA ILE A 213 3.46 -6.96 -18.78
C ILE A 213 3.11 -6.19 -17.51
N GLU A 214 2.88 -6.89 -16.41
CA GLU A 214 2.76 -6.28 -15.10
C GLU A 214 3.73 -6.88 -14.09
N ALA A 215 4.27 -6.03 -13.23
CA ALA A 215 4.97 -6.44 -12.03
C ALA A 215 4.07 -6.24 -10.81
N THR A 216 3.95 -7.25 -9.96
CA THR A 216 3.29 -7.17 -8.64
C THR A 216 4.33 -7.10 -7.52
N VAL A 217 5.50 -6.55 -7.87
CA VAL A 217 6.69 -6.39 -7.03
C VAL A 217 7.33 -5.04 -7.34
N GLY A 218 7.90 -4.42 -6.31
CA GLY A 218 8.61 -3.15 -6.42
C GLY A 218 9.95 -3.30 -7.12
N ALA A 219 10.21 -2.45 -8.11
CA ALA A 219 11.49 -2.35 -8.78
C ALA A 219 12.15 -0.98 -8.53
N HIS A 220 13.49 -0.94 -8.45
CA HIS A 220 14.25 0.31 -8.38
C HIS A 220 14.64 0.85 -9.77
N GLY A 221 14.52 0.03 -10.80
CA GLY A 221 14.68 0.40 -12.20
C GLY A 221 13.86 -0.58 -13.03
N VAL A 222 13.55 -0.22 -14.27
CA VAL A 222 12.81 -1.10 -15.18
C VAL A 222 13.80 -1.99 -15.92
N PRO A 223 13.83 -3.32 -15.70
CA PRO A 223 14.66 -4.23 -16.48
C PRO A 223 14.34 -4.14 -17.98
N HIS A 224 15.39 -4.06 -18.80
CA HIS A 224 15.24 -4.03 -20.27
C HIS A 224 14.48 -5.23 -20.81
N ALA A 225 14.65 -6.40 -20.18
CA ALA A 225 13.94 -7.62 -20.56
C ALA A 225 12.42 -7.44 -20.57
N TRP A 226 11.85 -6.57 -19.72
CA TRP A 226 10.41 -6.30 -19.74
C TRP A 226 10.03 -5.48 -20.97
N LEU A 227 10.81 -4.45 -21.31
CA LEU A 227 10.56 -3.61 -22.46
C LEU A 227 10.76 -4.38 -23.78
N ASP A 228 11.80 -5.20 -23.86
CA ASP A 228 12.16 -5.97 -25.06
C ASP A 228 11.17 -7.11 -25.36
N GLN A 229 10.42 -7.56 -24.35
CA GLN A 229 9.43 -8.64 -24.48
C GLN A 229 8.01 -8.14 -24.76
N LEU A 230 7.77 -6.83 -24.78
CA LEU A 230 6.48 -6.26 -25.15
C LEU A 230 6.28 -6.29 -26.67
N ALA A 231 5.05 -6.59 -27.09
CA ALA A 231 4.61 -6.43 -28.47
C ALA A 231 4.57 -4.94 -28.85
N PRO A 232 4.61 -4.59 -30.15
CA PRO A 232 4.29 -3.24 -30.61
C PRO A 232 2.92 -2.80 -30.08
N GLY A 233 2.84 -1.62 -29.46
CA GLY A 233 1.62 -1.13 -28.80
C GLY A 233 1.32 -1.82 -27.45
N GLY A 234 2.26 -2.61 -26.93
CA GLY A 234 2.16 -3.21 -25.61
C GLY A 234 2.29 -2.18 -24.48
N ARG A 235 1.75 -2.53 -23.31
CA ARG A 235 1.79 -1.70 -22.10
C ARG A 235 2.54 -2.43 -20.99
N LEU A 236 3.49 -1.73 -20.37
CA LEU A 236 4.11 -2.14 -19.11
C LEU A 236 3.37 -1.51 -17.95
N LEU A 237 3.12 -2.26 -16.88
CA LEU A 237 2.70 -1.74 -15.58
C LEU A 237 3.71 -2.16 -14.53
N THR A 238 4.30 -1.22 -13.80
CA THR A 238 5.27 -1.56 -12.77
C THR A 238 5.22 -0.64 -11.56
N PRO A 239 5.19 -1.21 -10.34
CA PRO A 239 5.53 -0.50 -9.11
C PRO A 239 7.00 -0.09 -9.14
N LEU A 240 7.24 1.19 -9.39
CA LEU A 240 8.58 1.76 -9.52
C LEU A 240 8.88 2.65 -8.33
N ARG A 241 9.98 2.34 -7.62
CA ARG A 241 10.60 3.24 -6.67
C ARG A 241 11.43 4.25 -7.45
N LEU A 242 10.97 5.51 -7.46
CA LEU A 242 11.57 6.56 -8.30
C LEU A 242 12.85 7.12 -7.67
N ARG A 243 12.80 7.46 -6.39
CA ARG A 243 13.91 8.08 -5.65
C ARG A 243 13.64 7.99 -4.15
N GLY A 244 14.67 7.68 -3.35
CA GLY A 244 14.49 7.45 -1.92
C GLY A 244 13.39 6.40 -1.68
N SER A 245 12.43 6.69 -0.82
CA SER A 245 11.32 5.79 -0.48
C SER A 245 10.02 6.02 -1.26
N VAL A 246 10.00 6.93 -2.24
CA VAL A 246 8.78 7.21 -3.03
C VAL A 246 8.61 6.16 -4.12
N SER A 247 7.47 5.45 -4.06
CA SER A 247 7.07 4.40 -5.00
C SER A 247 5.70 4.71 -5.61
N ARG A 248 5.50 4.34 -6.87
CA ARG A 248 4.24 4.49 -7.60
C ARG A 248 4.04 3.30 -8.53
N SER A 249 2.81 2.84 -8.75
CA SER A 249 2.53 2.04 -9.96
C SER A 249 2.44 3.00 -11.12
N ILE A 250 3.17 2.67 -12.19
CA ILE A 250 3.23 3.46 -13.40
C ILE A 250 2.98 2.54 -14.59
N SER A 251 2.02 2.91 -15.43
CA SER A 251 1.83 2.28 -16.73
C SER A 251 2.58 3.06 -17.81
N PHE A 252 3.30 2.36 -18.67
CA PHE A 252 4.07 2.92 -19.77
C PHE A 252 3.64 2.33 -21.11
N GLU A 253 3.62 3.17 -22.14
CA GLU A 253 3.46 2.77 -23.53
C GLU A 253 4.57 3.39 -24.38
N ASN A 254 5.00 2.67 -25.43
CA ASN A 254 5.99 3.20 -26.35
C ASN A 254 5.34 4.24 -27.29
N GLN A 255 5.86 5.45 -27.27
CA GLN A 255 5.45 6.56 -28.11
C GLN A 255 6.71 7.20 -28.71
N ASP A 256 6.84 7.13 -30.03
CA ASP A 256 7.96 7.70 -30.79
C ASP A 256 9.34 7.19 -30.31
N GLY A 257 9.44 5.92 -29.90
CA GLY A 257 10.69 5.32 -29.43
C GLY A 257 11.04 5.59 -27.97
N ALA A 258 10.20 6.31 -27.22
CA ALA A 258 10.33 6.49 -25.77
C ALA A 258 9.15 5.85 -25.04
N TRP A 259 9.40 5.27 -23.86
CA TRP A 259 8.33 4.75 -23.01
C TRP A 259 7.81 5.86 -22.11
N ARG A 260 6.59 6.31 -22.35
CA ARG A 260 5.97 7.42 -21.62
C ARG A 260 4.89 6.91 -20.70
N SER A 261 4.79 7.48 -19.51
CA SER A 261 3.75 7.13 -18.55
C SER A 261 2.37 7.51 -19.10
N VAL A 262 1.43 6.56 -19.10
CA VAL A 262 0.02 6.79 -19.44
C VAL A 262 -0.89 6.75 -18.20
N GLY A 263 -0.34 6.37 -17.05
CA GLY A 263 -1.01 6.40 -15.76
C GLY A 263 0.00 6.27 -14.62
N SER A 264 -0.31 6.89 -13.48
CA SER A 264 0.51 6.77 -12.27
C SER A 264 -0.36 6.89 -11.02
N GLN A 265 -0.17 6.00 -10.05
CA GLN A 265 -0.85 6.04 -8.75
C GLN A 265 0.14 5.73 -7.63
N MET A 266 0.03 6.45 -6.51
CA MET A 266 0.82 6.17 -5.32
C MET A 266 0.51 4.77 -4.78
N ASN A 267 1.54 3.94 -4.61
CA ASN A 267 1.45 2.69 -3.88
C ASN A 267 2.85 2.19 -3.49
N THR A 268 2.90 1.13 -2.70
CA THR A 268 4.14 0.45 -2.38
C THR A 268 3.93 -1.05 -2.44
N PHE A 269 4.85 -1.74 -3.11
CA PHE A 269 4.91 -3.19 -3.17
C PHE A 269 6.14 -3.72 -2.43
N MET A 270 6.14 -5.02 -2.16
CA MET A 270 7.34 -5.71 -1.69
C MET A 270 8.41 -5.64 -2.79
N PRO A 271 9.68 -5.35 -2.46
CA PRO A 271 10.72 -5.21 -3.48
C PRO A 271 11.04 -6.57 -4.13
N LEU A 272 11.53 -6.52 -5.37
CA LEU A 272 12.17 -7.66 -6.02
C LEU A 272 13.28 -8.22 -5.12
N ARG A 273 13.26 -9.55 -4.94
CA ARG A 273 14.18 -10.26 -4.07
C ARG A 273 15.12 -11.09 -4.92
N LYS A 274 16.43 -10.90 -4.69
CA LYS A 274 17.51 -11.57 -5.43
C LYS A 274 17.56 -11.07 -6.90
N GLY A 275 18.76 -10.93 -7.48
CA GLY A 275 18.92 -10.55 -8.90
C GLY A 275 19.15 -9.07 -9.18
N ILE A 276 19.02 -8.69 -10.46
CA ILE A 276 19.55 -7.45 -11.08
C ILE A 276 18.78 -6.18 -10.66
N ALA A 277 17.56 -6.32 -10.12
CA ALA A 277 16.74 -5.19 -9.65
C ALA A 277 16.45 -5.27 -8.13
N HIS A 278 17.29 -5.96 -7.37
CA HIS A 278 17.16 -6.02 -5.92
C HIS A 278 17.39 -4.64 -5.28
N ASP A 279 16.50 -4.27 -4.38
CA ASP A 279 16.54 -2.99 -3.70
C ASP A 279 16.64 -3.18 -2.17
N PRO A 280 17.87 -3.21 -1.63
CA PRO A 280 18.08 -3.43 -0.20
C PRO A 280 17.60 -2.22 0.61
N ARG A 281 16.90 -2.51 1.71
CA ARG A 281 16.48 -1.50 2.70
C ARG A 281 17.37 -1.57 3.93
N VAL A 282 17.78 -0.41 4.43
CA VAL A 282 18.49 -0.26 5.70
C VAL A 282 17.58 0.45 6.69
N PHE A 283 17.43 -0.15 7.87
CA PHE A 283 16.66 0.37 8.98
C PHE A 283 17.63 0.96 10.00
N VAL A 284 17.57 2.27 10.21
CA VAL A 284 18.47 3.01 11.10
C VAL A 284 17.66 3.48 12.31
N PRO A 285 17.88 2.90 13.50
CA PRO A 285 17.30 3.42 14.73
C PRO A 285 17.77 4.85 14.97
N LEU A 286 16.84 5.75 15.30
CA LEU A 286 17.14 7.16 15.57
C LEU A 286 17.16 7.50 17.06
N ASP A 287 16.76 6.55 17.90
CA ASP A 287 16.75 6.62 19.36
C ASP A 287 17.18 5.27 19.98
N PRO A 288 17.69 5.26 21.23
CA PRO A 288 18.17 4.04 21.89
C PRO A 288 17.10 2.95 22.09
N ASP A 289 15.83 3.34 22.18
CA ASP A 289 14.71 2.42 22.39
C ASP A 289 14.14 1.88 21.07
N HIS A 290 14.70 2.31 19.93
CA HIS A 290 14.28 1.95 18.57
C HIS A 290 12.80 2.29 18.29
N THR A 291 12.29 3.32 18.97
CA THR A 291 10.90 3.76 18.85
C THR A 291 10.65 4.60 17.59
N VAL A 292 11.72 5.13 16.99
CA VAL A 292 11.72 5.84 15.71
C VAL A 292 12.82 5.27 14.82
N THR A 293 12.45 4.89 13.60
CA THR A 293 13.39 4.27 12.65
C THR A 293 13.37 5.03 11.33
N LEU A 294 14.55 5.35 10.80
CA LEU A 294 14.69 5.83 9.43
C LEU A 294 14.85 4.64 8.49
N ILE A 295 14.03 4.58 7.44
CA ILE A 295 14.12 3.56 6.39
C ILE A 295 14.78 4.19 5.17
N THR A 296 15.91 3.64 4.77
CA THR A 296 16.68 4.08 3.59
C THR A 296 16.78 2.96 2.56
N ASN A 297 17.00 3.32 1.31
CA ASN A 297 17.07 2.41 0.16
C ASN A 297 18.46 2.49 -0.50
N GLY A 298 18.74 1.61 -1.45
CA GLY A 298 20.08 1.44 -2.03
C GLY A 298 20.68 2.67 -2.72
N ASP A 299 19.86 3.64 -3.11
CA ASP A 299 20.30 4.91 -3.72
C ASP A 299 20.70 5.99 -2.71
N GLN A 300 20.49 5.75 -1.41
CA GLN A 300 20.71 6.74 -0.35
C GLN A 300 22.00 6.45 0.43
N LYS A 301 22.73 7.49 0.79
CA LYS A 301 23.95 7.39 1.59
C LYS A 301 23.65 7.79 3.03
N VAL A 302 23.70 6.81 3.94
CA VAL A 302 23.37 7.00 5.36
C VAL A 302 24.57 6.78 6.26
N ASN A 303 24.76 7.69 7.23
CA ASN A 303 25.69 7.53 8.34
C ASN A 303 24.88 7.23 9.61
N ALA A 304 24.66 5.94 9.87
CA ALA A 304 23.79 5.50 10.98
C ALA A 304 24.31 5.99 12.34
N ASP A 305 25.62 5.95 12.56
CA ASP A 305 26.22 6.37 13.84
C ASP A 305 26.01 7.86 14.10
N ALA A 306 26.10 8.70 13.05
CA ALA A 306 25.87 10.13 13.18
C ALA A 306 24.39 10.50 13.40
N LEU A 307 23.46 9.61 13.04
CA LEU A 307 22.01 9.78 13.23
C LEU A 307 21.47 9.10 14.49
N SER A 308 22.31 8.35 15.21
CA SER A 308 21.91 7.67 16.44
C SER A 308 21.59 8.69 17.53
N ASP A 309 20.48 8.48 18.24
CA ASP A 309 20.06 9.31 19.39
C ASP A 309 19.91 10.81 19.03
N ILE A 310 19.57 11.09 17.76
CA ILE A 310 19.53 12.44 17.18
C ILE A 310 18.53 13.36 17.89
N PHE A 311 17.46 12.80 18.47
CA PHE A 311 16.41 13.56 19.14
C PHE A 311 16.81 14.15 20.50
N ARG A 312 17.98 13.79 21.06
CA ARG A 312 18.53 14.50 22.23
C ARG A 312 19.07 15.88 21.90
N GLN A 313 19.37 16.12 20.64
CA GLN A 313 19.85 17.41 20.18
C GLN A 313 18.67 18.38 20.08
N PRO A 314 18.89 19.69 20.37
CA PRO A 314 17.87 20.71 20.15
C PRO A 314 17.34 20.65 18.71
N HIS A 315 16.06 20.94 18.54
CA HIS A 315 15.45 21.00 17.22
C HIS A 315 15.25 22.44 16.74
N THR A 316 15.15 22.58 15.42
CA THR A 316 14.70 23.81 14.75
C THR A 316 13.40 23.56 14.01
N GLU A 317 12.64 24.62 13.75
CA GLU A 317 11.38 24.57 13.01
C GLU A 317 11.39 25.58 11.87
N ALA A 318 11.05 25.12 10.67
CA ALA A 318 10.83 25.96 9.50
C ALA A 318 9.39 25.79 9.00
N TRP A 319 8.57 26.84 9.16
CA TRP A 319 7.16 26.85 8.76
C TRP A 319 6.99 27.47 7.37
N THR A 320 6.20 26.83 6.51
CA THR A 320 6.23 27.08 5.06
C THR A 320 5.17 28.04 4.55
N ASP A 321 4.13 28.32 5.34
CA ASP A 321 2.85 28.92 4.91
C ASP A 321 2.11 28.14 3.80
N VAL A 322 2.61 26.96 3.41
CA VAL A 322 1.94 26.08 2.45
C VAL A 322 0.89 25.25 3.18
N THR A 323 -0.35 25.38 2.72
CA THR A 323 -1.50 24.74 3.37
C THR A 323 -2.10 23.63 2.53
N PHE A 324 -2.58 22.62 3.23
CA PHE A 324 -3.33 21.49 2.69
C PHE A 324 -4.68 21.39 3.40
N ARG A 325 -5.69 20.92 2.67
CA ARG A 325 -6.98 20.61 3.26
C ARG A 325 -6.90 19.29 4.03
N GLY A 326 -7.70 19.11 5.08
CA GLY A 326 -7.68 17.91 5.94
C GLY A 326 -7.68 16.53 5.25
N PRO A 327 -8.31 16.32 4.08
CA PRO A 327 -8.24 15.07 3.33
C PRO A 327 -7.34 15.12 2.08
N GLU A 328 -6.58 16.20 1.88
CA GLU A 328 -5.75 16.37 0.69
C GLU A 328 -4.46 15.55 0.79
N SER A 329 -4.14 14.81 -0.29
CA SER A 329 -2.91 14.04 -0.40
C SER A 329 -1.69 14.93 -0.61
N ALA A 330 -0.61 14.68 0.14
CA ALA A 330 0.69 15.33 -0.05
C ALA A 330 1.61 14.56 -1.02
N GLU A 331 1.10 13.54 -1.72
CA GLU A 331 1.91 12.60 -2.51
C GLU A 331 2.83 13.27 -3.56
N TYR A 332 2.36 14.34 -4.20
CA TYR A 332 3.13 15.04 -5.23
C TYR A 332 4.14 16.00 -4.64
N LEU A 333 3.90 16.52 -3.43
CA LEU A 333 4.91 17.23 -2.66
C LEU A 333 6.01 16.26 -2.21
N GLU A 334 5.64 15.09 -1.72
CA GLU A 334 6.61 14.05 -1.33
C GLU A 334 7.43 13.59 -2.53
N LEU A 335 6.82 13.42 -3.71
CA LEU A 335 7.52 13.13 -4.96
C LEU A 335 8.49 14.26 -5.33
N TRP A 336 8.05 15.52 -5.24
CA TRP A 336 8.92 16.67 -5.50
C TRP A 336 10.14 16.66 -4.58
N LEU A 337 9.95 16.50 -3.27
CA LEU A 337 11.03 16.47 -2.29
C LEU A 337 11.97 15.28 -2.52
N ALA A 338 11.42 14.11 -2.85
CA ALA A 338 12.23 12.96 -3.21
C ALA A 338 13.17 13.26 -4.39
N CYS A 339 12.68 14.01 -5.39
CA CYS A 339 13.47 14.35 -6.56
C CYS A 339 14.42 15.55 -6.36
N ALA A 340 13.99 16.56 -5.60
CA ALA A 340 14.71 17.82 -5.42
C ALA A 340 15.82 17.73 -4.36
N MET A 341 15.67 16.85 -3.37
CA MET A 341 16.67 16.69 -2.31
C MET A 341 17.79 15.73 -2.76
N PRO A 342 19.08 16.05 -2.52
CA PRO A 342 20.21 15.23 -2.99
C PRO A 342 20.15 13.77 -2.57
N ASN A 343 19.80 13.51 -1.30
CA ASN A 343 19.69 12.16 -0.74
C ASN A 343 18.26 11.59 -0.80
N GLY A 344 17.37 12.26 -1.53
CA GLY A 344 15.96 11.92 -1.64
C GLY A 344 15.21 11.97 -0.30
N LEU A 345 14.06 11.32 -0.28
CA LEU A 345 13.14 11.31 0.85
C LEU A 345 13.03 9.90 1.42
N SER A 346 13.09 9.78 2.74
CA SER A 346 12.98 8.52 3.48
C SER A 346 11.71 8.44 4.31
N ARG A 347 11.23 7.21 4.55
CA ARG A 347 10.18 7.00 5.55
C ARG A 347 10.79 6.98 6.94
N MET A 348 10.12 7.61 7.88
CA MET A 348 10.49 7.65 9.29
C MET A 348 9.29 7.20 10.16
N PRO A 349 8.98 5.90 10.22
CA PRO A 349 8.01 5.36 11.17
C PRO A 349 8.37 5.68 12.62
N ALA A 350 7.35 5.98 13.42
CA ALA A 350 7.45 6.18 14.85
C ALA A 350 6.37 5.33 15.54
N THR A 351 6.70 4.75 16.69
CA THR A 351 5.70 4.07 17.53
C THR A 351 4.75 5.10 18.14
N ASN A 352 3.54 4.66 18.52
CA ASN A 352 2.61 5.52 19.27
C ASN A 352 3.26 6.06 20.55
N GLU A 353 4.09 5.25 21.21
CA GLU A 353 4.83 5.64 22.41
C GLU A 353 5.77 6.83 22.14
N ALA A 354 6.53 6.83 21.03
CA ALA A 354 7.39 7.95 20.67
C ALA A 354 6.58 9.25 20.44
N ILE A 355 5.43 9.14 19.80
CA ILE A 355 4.54 10.27 19.51
C ILE A 355 3.92 10.81 20.80
N GLU A 356 3.39 9.94 21.66
CA GLU A 356 2.75 10.30 22.93
C GLU A 356 3.72 10.94 23.93
N LYS A 357 4.99 10.48 23.93
CA LYS A 357 6.07 11.09 24.72
C LYS A 357 6.60 12.40 24.13
N GLY A 358 6.13 12.81 22.94
CA GLY A 358 6.57 14.02 22.26
C GLY A 358 7.99 13.95 21.71
N LEU A 359 8.54 12.75 21.51
CA LEU A 359 9.88 12.57 20.94
C LEU A 359 9.92 13.06 19.47
N VAL A 360 8.82 12.88 18.75
CA VAL A 360 8.62 13.40 17.40
C VAL A 360 7.22 14.00 17.26
N THR A 361 7.12 15.11 16.51
CA THR A 361 5.81 15.66 16.11
C THR A 361 5.44 15.10 14.74
N ALA A 362 4.97 13.86 14.72
CA ALA A 362 4.65 13.16 13.48
C ALA A 362 3.22 13.51 13.02
N PRO A 363 3.01 14.04 11.80
CA PRO A 363 1.67 14.32 11.28
C PRO A 363 0.85 13.05 11.04
N TYR A 364 1.54 11.90 10.94
CA TYR A 364 1.06 10.53 10.69
C TYR A 364 1.94 9.52 11.45
N PRO A 365 1.54 8.25 11.62
CA PRO A 365 2.38 7.19 12.22
C PRO A 365 3.74 6.96 11.53
N SER A 366 3.93 7.54 10.35
CA SER A 366 5.23 7.63 9.68
C SER A 366 5.35 8.97 8.98
N SER A 367 6.34 9.76 9.38
CA SER A 367 6.71 11.00 8.70
C SER A 367 7.61 10.72 7.51
N THR A 368 7.75 11.71 6.64
CA THR A 368 8.78 11.72 5.59
C THR A 368 9.96 12.57 6.03
N ALA A 369 11.16 12.03 5.86
CA ALA A 369 12.40 12.62 6.33
C ALA A 369 13.40 12.87 5.20
N VAL A 370 14.20 13.92 5.34
CA VAL A 370 15.36 14.21 4.49
C VAL A 370 16.57 14.26 5.41
N PHE A 371 17.71 13.70 4.98
CA PHE A 371 18.89 13.62 5.83
C PHE A 371 20.17 13.75 5.01
N GLU A 372 21.16 14.41 5.60
CA GLU A 372 22.49 14.60 5.04
C GLU A 372 23.53 14.54 6.16
N GLY A 373 24.51 13.64 6.02
CA GLY A 373 25.53 13.43 7.06
C GLY A 373 24.91 13.03 8.40
N GLY A 374 25.12 13.87 9.42
CA GLY A 374 24.56 13.70 10.77
C GLY A 374 23.34 14.58 11.05
N THR A 375 22.71 15.14 10.01
CA THR A 375 21.56 16.04 10.11
C THR A 375 20.33 15.36 9.55
N LEU A 376 19.20 15.46 10.26
CA LEU A 376 17.91 14.88 9.92
C LEU A 376 16.84 15.96 9.96
N THR A 377 16.00 16.04 8.94
CA THR A 377 14.75 16.78 8.98
C THR A 377 13.56 15.87 8.71
N TYR A 378 12.38 16.25 9.19
CA TYR A 378 11.14 15.57 8.86
C TYR A 378 9.97 16.54 8.73
N LEU A 379 9.02 16.19 7.86
CA LEU A 379 7.81 16.99 7.69
C LEU A 379 6.90 16.86 8.91
N THR A 380 6.32 17.98 9.31
CA THR A 380 5.29 18.09 10.34
C THR A 380 4.12 18.94 9.85
N ARG A 381 3.04 19.02 10.62
CA ARG A 381 1.90 19.90 10.30
C ARG A 381 1.26 20.48 11.54
N ARG A 382 0.68 21.69 11.40
CA ARG A 382 -0.16 22.31 12.43
C ARG A 382 -1.46 22.84 11.83
N PRO A 383 -2.54 22.96 12.62
CA PRO A 383 -3.75 23.65 12.17
C PRO A 383 -3.40 25.09 11.76
N TYR A 384 -3.87 25.51 10.58
CA TYR A 384 -3.71 26.87 10.12
C TYR A 384 -4.83 27.75 10.65
N ALA A 385 -4.51 29.02 10.98
CA ALA A 385 -5.45 29.93 11.63
C ALA A 385 -6.67 30.24 10.74
N LYS A 386 -6.49 30.26 9.42
CA LYS A 386 -7.57 30.48 8.45
C LYS A 386 -8.19 29.16 8.01
N LYS A 387 -9.51 29.15 7.85
CA LYS A 387 -10.26 28.05 7.22
C LYS A 387 -10.28 28.22 5.70
N ALA A 388 -10.52 27.14 4.99
CA ALA A 388 -10.88 27.19 3.57
C ALA A 388 -12.22 27.93 3.37
N PRO A 389 -12.53 28.42 2.15
CA PRO A 389 -13.79 29.14 1.87
C PRO A 389 -15.07 28.38 2.23
N ASP A 390 -15.01 27.04 2.23
CA ASP A 390 -16.10 26.14 2.60
C ASP A 390 -16.09 25.71 4.08
N GLY A 391 -15.23 26.34 4.90
CA GLY A 391 -15.11 26.05 6.33
C GLY A 391 -14.17 24.90 6.69
N ALA A 392 -13.57 24.20 5.71
CA ALA A 392 -12.65 23.10 6.00
C ALA A 392 -11.39 23.58 6.76
N THR A 393 -10.90 22.75 7.68
CA THR A 393 -9.62 22.99 8.35
C THR A 393 -8.48 22.89 7.35
N LEU A 394 -7.62 23.91 7.35
CA LEU A 394 -6.35 23.92 6.66
C LEU A 394 -5.25 23.51 7.64
N TYR A 395 -4.27 22.78 7.14
CA TYR A 395 -3.06 22.42 7.86
C TYR A 395 -1.86 23.01 7.14
N GLU A 396 -1.03 23.73 7.86
CA GLU A 396 0.24 24.22 7.35
C GLU A 396 1.31 23.14 7.54
N PHE A 397 2.11 22.90 6.49
CA PHE A 397 3.29 22.05 6.60
C PHE A 397 4.48 22.83 7.18
N GLY A 398 5.19 22.17 8.09
CA GLY A 398 6.46 22.63 8.63
C GLY A 398 7.52 21.56 8.48
N VAL A 399 8.76 21.93 8.79
CA VAL A 399 9.92 21.06 8.80
C VAL A 399 10.55 21.16 10.18
N ILE A 400 10.76 20.02 10.83
CA ILE A 400 11.54 19.93 12.06
C ILE A 400 12.92 19.39 11.72
N GLY A 401 13.97 20.03 12.18
CA GLY A 401 15.36 19.61 11.96
C GLY A 401 16.11 19.31 13.25
N HIS A 402 16.98 18.30 13.22
CA HIS A 402 17.93 17.93 14.27
C HIS A 402 19.32 17.69 13.66
N GLY A 403 20.38 17.86 14.46
CA GLY A 403 21.75 17.68 14.00
C GLY A 403 22.53 19.00 13.84
N PRO A 404 23.81 18.91 13.47
CA PRO A 404 24.72 20.06 13.39
C PRO A 404 24.28 21.13 12.38
N ASP A 405 23.62 20.74 11.29
CA ASP A 405 23.21 21.64 10.20
C ASP A 405 21.68 21.75 10.10
N ALA A 406 20.96 21.53 11.21
CA ALA A 406 19.50 21.42 11.25
C ALA A 406 18.79 22.63 10.65
N GLU A 407 19.26 23.85 10.95
CA GLU A 407 18.64 25.09 10.47
C GLU A 407 18.75 25.23 8.95
N ALA A 408 19.94 24.96 8.39
CA ALA A 408 20.18 25.02 6.97
C ALA A 408 19.33 23.98 6.22
N LEU A 409 19.38 22.70 6.63
CA LEU A 409 18.62 21.64 5.97
C LEU A 409 17.10 21.84 6.11
N ALA A 410 16.62 22.32 7.26
CA ALA A 410 15.19 22.60 7.45
C ALA A 410 14.71 23.76 6.57
N SER A 411 15.53 24.81 6.44
CA SER A 411 15.25 25.93 5.53
C SER A 411 15.21 25.46 4.07
N ASP A 412 16.18 24.66 3.64
CA ASP A 412 16.26 24.15 2.27
C ASP A 412 15.02 23.30 1.91
N VAL A 413 14.61 22.40 2.81
CA VAL A 413 13.39 21.59 2.61
C VAL A 413 12.15 22.49 2.59
N ALA A 414 12.04 23.47 3.49
CA ALA A 414 10.92 24.42 3.50
C ALA A 414 10.85 25.25 2.21
N ASP A 415 11.99 25.64 1.64
CA ASP A 415 12.07 26.36 0.37
C ASP A 415 11.67 25.49 -0.81
N GLN A 416 12.01 24.19 -0.79
CA GLN A 416 11.49 23.24 -1.79
C GLN A 416 9.97 23.06 -1.69
N VAL A 417 9.40 23.02 -0.49
CA VAL A 417 7.94 22.98 -0.28
C VAL A 417 7.28 24.23 -0.89
N ARG A 418 7.84 25.43 -0.64
CA ARG A 418 7.34 26.69 -1.22
C ARG A 418 7.49 26.73 -2.75
N THR A 419 8.62 26.29 -3.27
CA THR A 419 8.91 26.22 -4.71
C THR A 419 7.91 25.33 -5.43
N TRP A 420 7.68 24.12 -4.90
CA TRP A 420 6.66 23.21 -5.42
C TRP A 420 5.27 23.85 -5.40
N ASN A 421 4.88 24.44 -4.27
CA ASN A 421 3.55 25.04 -4.14
C ASN A 421 3.31 26.19 -5.13
N GLN A 422 4.33 27.02 -5.40
CA GLN A 422 4.21 28.18 -6.29
C GLN A 422 4.26 27.80 -7.78
N GLY A 423 5.08 26.82 -8.15
CA GLY A 423 5.38 26.53 -9.56
C GLY A 423 4.84 25.21 -10.10
N PHE A 424 4.59 24.21 -9.24
CA PHE A 424 4.46 22.81 -9.66
C PHE A 424 3.24 22.07 -9.10
N ARG A 425 2.62 22.56 -8.01
CA ARG A 425 1.47 21.89 -7.35
C ARG A 425 0.28 21.63 -8.27
N ALA A 426 0.07 22.49 -9.27
CA ALA A 426 -1.04 22.39 -10.21
C ALA A 426 -0.67 21.69 -11.53
N LEU A 427 0.56 21.19 -11.67
CA LEU A 427 1.03 20.55 -12.90
C LEU A 427 0.87 19.03 -12.83
N ASP A 428 0.57 18.44 -13.98
CA ASP A 428 0.61 16.99 -14.16
C ASP A 428 2.06 16.48 -14.16
N VAL A 429 2.24 15.26 -13.65
CA VAL A 429 3.54 14.59 -13.59
C VAL A 429 3.59 13.49 -14.64
N GLY A 430 4.57 13.57 -15.54
CA GLY A 430 4.94 12.50 -16.46
C GLY A 430 6.24 11.83 -16.05
N VAL A 431 6.33 10.52 -16.30
CA VAL A 431 7.55 9.73 -16.13
C VAL A 431 7.88 9.09 -17.47
N ASP A 432 9.10 9.32 -17.94
CA ASP A 432 9.58 8.77 -19.21
C ASP A 432 10.79 7.88 -18.95
N ILE A 433 10.84 6.72 -19.60
CA ILE A 433 12.03 5.89 -19.69
C ILE A 433 12.70 6.18 -21.03
N GLN A 434 13.93 6.69 -20.95
CA GLN A 434 14.73 7.00 -22.13
C GLN A 434 15.50 5.75 -22.59
N PRO A 435 15.73 5.58 -23.91
CA PRO A 435 16.69 4.61 -24.42
C PRO A 435 18.08 4.80 -23.79
N LEU A 436 18.85 3.71 -23.65
CA LEU A 436 20.19 3.74 -23.04
C LEU A 436 21.17 4.66 -23.79
N ASP A 437 21.01 4.78 -25.10
CA ASP A 437 21.81 5.59 -26.01
C ASP A 437 21.24 7.01 -26.21
N ALA A 438 20.14 7.34 -25.54
CA ALA A 438 19.55 8.67 -25.61
C ALA A 438 20.50 9.71 -25.02
N THR A 439 20.59 10.87 -25.69
CA THR A 439 21.32 12.02 -25.13
C THR A 439 20.60 12.51 -23.88
N PRO A 440 21.30 12.70 -22.74
CA PRO A 440 20.68 13.24 -21.54
C PRO A 440 19.93 14.54 -21.82
N LEU A 441 18.70 14.63 -21.34
CA LEU A 441 17.88 15.82 -21.52
C LEU A 441 18.51 16.99 -20.75
N ALA A 442 18.49 18.18 -21.36
CA ALA A 442 18.97 19.39 -20.70
C ALA A 442 18.20 19.63 -19.38
N PRO A 443 18.89 20.01 -18.30
CA PRO A 443 18.24 20.37 -17.04
C PRO A 443 17.28 21.54 -17.24
N LYS A 444 16.10 21.45 -16.64
CA LYS A 444 15.14 22.55 -16.54
C LYS A 444 14.36 22.42 -15.23
N PRO A 445 13.82 23.51 -14.66
CA PRO A 445 13.01 23.44 -13.44
C PRO A 445 11.87 22.42 -13.57
N GLY A 446 11.75 21.55 -12.56
CA GLY A 446 10.75 20.46 -12.52
C GLY A 446 11.02 19.27 -13.45
N ARG A 447 12.15 19.24 -14.17
CA ARG A 447 12.62 18.03 -14.84
C ARG A 447 13.76 17.43 -14.03
N PHE A 448 13.55 16.20 -13.57
CA PHE A 448 14.54 15.41 -12.87
C PHE A 448 14.94 14.22 -13.73
N THR A 449 16.20 13.81 -13.64
CA THR A 449 16.74 12.67 -14.39
C THR A 449 17.60 11.86 -13.44
N PHE A 450 17.32 10.58 -13.35
CA PHE A 450 18.01 9.63 -12.50
C PHE A 450 18.59 8.52 -13.37
N ASP A 451 19.84 8.16 -13.09
CA ASP A 451 20.48 7.02 -13.74
C ASP A 451 20.40 5.83 -12.77
N ASN A 452 19.45 4.93 -13.03
CA ASN A 452 19.18 3.77 -12.16
C ASN A 452 19.96 2.54 -12.65
N ARG A 453 21.28 2.70 -12.90
CA ARG A 453 22.18 1.60 -13.33
C ARG A 453 22.36 0.53 -12.26
#